data_AF-A0A3P9JJD2-F1
#
_entry.id   AF-A0A3P9JJD2-F1
#
_cell.length_a   1.000
_cell.length_b   1.000
_cell.length_c   1.000
_cell.angle_alpha   90.00
_cell.angle_beta   90.00
_cell.angle_gamma   90.00
#
_symmetry.space_group_name_H-M   'P 1'
#
loop_
_entity.id
_entity.type
_entity.pdbx_description
1 polymer ?
#
loop_
_entity_poly.entity_id
_entity_poly.type
_entity_poly.pdbx_seq_one_letter_code
_entity_poly.pdbx_strand_id
1 'polypeptide(L)'
;KVVMFSEKNVLKEAFVQKYKMQLIKKVADPDPLFDLLLHKKVLSDHSYSEIKALPTDEKKMSKLLMGPYLEAKPACDIFYDFLKKEQPYLVIDLLQK
;
A
#
# COMPACT_ATOMS: atom_id res chain seq x y z
N LYS A 1 -17.95 -14.42 21.77
CA LYS A 1 -17.16 -13.31 21.20
C LYS A 1 -16.27 -13.85 20.09
N VAL A 2 -16.73 -13.81 18.83
CA VAL A 2 -15.86 -13.63 17.66
C VAL A 2 -16.79 -12.99 16.63
N VAL A 3 -16.79 -11.66 16.56
CA VAL A 3 -17.45 -11.00 15.43
C VAL A 3 -16.50 -11.21 14.27
N MET A 4 -16.69 -12.31 13.55
CA MET A 4 -16.19 -12.49 12.19
C MET A 4 -16.88 -11.38 11.39
N PHE A 5 -16.27 -10.20 11.32
CA PHE A 5 -16.71 -9.17 10.41
C PHE A 5 -16.67 -9.78 9.02
N SER A 6 -17.85 -10.10 8.52
CA SER A 6 -18.10 -10.54 7.15
C SER A 6 -17.38 -9.55 6.24
N GLU A 7 -16.29 -10.02 5.61
CA GLU A 7 -15.50 -9.33 4.58
C GLU A 7 -16.40 -9.12 3.35
N LYS A 8 -17.42 -8.26 3.48
CA LYS A 8 -18.30 -7.87 2.37
C LYS A 8 -17.46 -7.09 1.37
N ASN A 9 -16.90 -7.80 0.39
CA ASN A 9 -16.35 -7.32 -0.87
C ASN A 9 -15.62 -5.97 -0.77
N VAL A 10 -14.58 -5.86 0.09
CA VAL A 10 -13.64 -4.76 -0.06
C VAL A 10 -12.87 -5.01 -1.35
N LEU A 11 -13.21 -4.26 -2.40
CA LEU A 11 -12.38 -4.17 -3.58
C LEU A 11 -11.06 -3.51 -3.14
N LYS A 12 -9.99 -4.32 -3.00
CA LYS A 12 -8.67 -3.87 -2.51
C LYS A 12 -8.16 -2.68 -3.30
N GLU A 13 -8.34 -2.70 -4.62
CA GLU A 13 -8.08 -1.57 -5.51
C GLU A 13 -8.86 -0.31 -5.08
N ALA A 14 -10.18 -0.40 -4.91
CA ALA A 14 -10.99 0.73 -4.49
C ALA A 14 -10.55 1.27 -3.11
N PHE A 15 -10.13 0.41 -2.18
CA PHE A 15 -9.54 0.83 -0.91
C PHE A 15 -8.25 1.64 -1.14
N VAL A 16 -7.31 1.10 -1.91
CA VAL A 16 -6.03 1.78 -2.19
C VAL A 16 -6.27 3.11 -2.88
N GLN A 17 -7.15 3.18 -3.88
CA GLN A 17 -7.51 4.42 -4.56
C GLN A 17 -8.20 5.43 -3.64
N LYS A 18 -9.17 4.99 -2.84
CA LYS A 18 -9.94 5.85 -1.93
C LYS A 18 -9.06 6.48 -0.84
N TYR A 19 -8.11 5.71 -0.30
CA TYR A 19 -7.35 6.12 0.87
C TYR A 19 -5.90 6.56 0.58
N LYS A 20 -5.53 6.83 -0.69
CA LYS A 20 -4.15 7.22 -1.08
C LYS A 20 -3.56 8.30 -0.17
N MET A 21 -4.30 9.38 0.09
CA MET A 21 -3.80 10.50 0.89
C MET A 21 -3.53 10.13 2.35
N GLN A 22 -4.32 9.22 2.93
CA GLN A 22 -4.09 8.76 4.30
C GLN A 22 -2.94 7.75 4.34
N LEU A 23 -2.85 6.87 3.34
CA LEU A 23 -1.78 5.88 3.21
C LEU A 23 -0.41 6.55 3.06
N ILE A 24 -0.31 7.61 2.26
CA ILE A 24 0.93 8.40 2.11
C ILE A 24 1.47 8.90 3.45
N LYS A 25 0.57 9.32 4.35
CA LYS A 25 0.93 9.95 5.63
C LYS A 25 1.12 8.97 6.78
N LYS A 26 0.48 7.79 6.71
CA LYS A 26 0.35 6.88 7.86
C LYS A 26 1.11 5.57 7.72
N VAL A 27 1.52 5.18 6.52
CA VAL A 27 2.37 3.99 6.36
C VAL A 27 3.74 4.28 6.95
N ALA A 28 4.10 3.56 8.01
CA ALA A 28 5.42 3.63 8.62
C ALA A 28 6.35 2.61 7.96
N ASP A 29 7.65 2.93 7.86
CA ASP A 29 8.68 2.03 7.33
C ASP A 29 8.27 1.31 6.02
N PRO A 30 8.16 2.03 4.90
CA PRO A 30 7.68 1.46 3.64
C PRO A 30 8.74 0.63 2.90
N ASP A 31 9.96 0.52 3.41
CA ASP A 31 11.05 -0.16 2.71
C ASP A 31 10.76 -1.65 2.42
N PRO A 32 10.20 -2.46 3.35
CA PRO A 32 9.79 -3.83 3.06
C PRO A 32 8.70 -3.95 2.00
N LEU A 33 7.82 -2.94 1.87
CA LEU A 33 6.82 -2.90 0.81
C LEU A 33 7.49 -2.72 -0.56
N PHE A 34 8.50 -1.84 -0.67
CA PHE A 34 9.21 -1.64 -1.93
C PHE A 34 9.98 -2.89 -2.35
N ASP A 35 10.62 -3.58 -1.40
CA ASP A 35 11.32 -4.84 -1.65
C ASP A 35 10.34 -5.91 -2.19
N LEU A 36 9.14 -6.01 -1.58
CA LEU A 36 8.08 -6.91 -2.04
C LEU A 36 7.60 -6.55 -3.46
N LEU A 37 7.36 -5.27 -3.74
CA LEU A 37 6.89 -4.81 -5.04
C LEU A 37 7.94 -5.01 -6.14
N LEU A 38 9.23 -4.87 -5.82
CA LEU A 38 10.33 -5.21 -6.73
C LEU A 38 10.37 -6.72 -7.01
N HIS A 39 10.31 -7.54 -5.96
CA HIS A 39 10.29 -9.00 -6.10
C HIS A 39 9.10 -9.50 -6.92
N LYS A 40 7.93 -8.86 -6.77
CA LYS A 40 6.70 -9.15 -7.53
C LYS A 40 6.66 -8.49 -8.92
N LYS A 41 7.74 -7.81 -9.33
CA LYS A 41 7.86 -7.13 -10.64
C LYS A 41 6.81 -6.05 -10.90
N VAL A 42 6.27 -5.46 -9.82
CA VAL A 42 5.45 -4.24 -9.89
C VAL A 42 6.35 -3.03 -10.06
N LEU A 43 7.49 -3.01 -9.36
CA LEU A 43 8.56 -2.05 -9.57
C LEU A 43 9.66 -2.66 -10.43
N SER A 44 10.24 -1.86 -11.32
CA SER A 44 11.53 -2.14 -11.95
C SER A 44 12.68 -1.71 -11.03
N ASP A 45 13.89 -2.23 -11.25
CA ASP A 45 15.08 -1.85 -10.48
C ASP A 45 15.31 -0.32 -10.50
N HIS A 46 15.03 0.32 -11.64
CA HIS A 46 15.11 1.76 -11.81
C HIS A 46 14.10 2.48 -10.89
N SER A 47 12.81 2.14 -11.01
CA SER A 47 11.76 2.79 -10.20
C SER A 47 11.94 2.54 -8.70
N TYR A 48 12.38 1.34 -8.32
CA TYR A 48 12.72 1.00 -6.94
C TYR A 48 13.84 1.90 -6.40
N SER A 49 14.92 2.05 -7.18
CA SER A 49 16.06 2.90 -6.80
C SER A 49 15.67 4.37 -6.69
N GLU A 50 14.89 4.88 -7.65
CA GLU A 50 14.36 6.24 -7.61
C GLU A 50 13.49 6.51 -6.38
N ILE A 51 12.61 5.56 -6.04
CA ILE A 51 11.74 5.68 -4.86
C ILE A 51 12.59 5.66 -3.59
N LYS A 52 13.49 4.68 -3.40
CA LYS A 52 14.29 4.58 -2.16
C LYS A 52 15.28 5.72 -1.98
N ALA A 53 15.68 6.41 -3.05
CA ALA A 53 16.50 7.61 -2.97
C ALA A 53 15.77 8.83 -2.36
N LEU A 54 14.44 8.79 -2.21
CA LEU A 54 13.68 9.90 -1.63
C LEU A 54 13.93 10.01 -0.11
N PRO A 55 14.05 11.24 0.42
CA PRO A 55 14.59 11.46 1.76
C PRO A 55 13.60 11.17 2.90
N THR A 56 12.31 11.00 2.62
CA THR A 56 11.27 10.77 3.64
C THR A 56 10.28 9.71 3.19
N ASP A 57 9.77 8.93 4.14
CA ASP A 57 8.79 7.87 3.86
C ASP A 57 7.53 8.42 3.19
N GLU A 58 7.07 9.61 3.58
CA GLU A 58 5.94 10.29 2.93
C GLU A 58 6.21 10.56 1.44
N LYS A 59 7.43 11.02 1.09
CA LYS A 59 7.80 11.24 -0.32
C LYS A 59 7.89 9.92 -1.08
N LYS A 60 8.47 8.88 -0.48
CA LYS A 60 8.54 7.52 -1.06
C LYS A 60 7.13 6.99 -1.35
N MET A 61 6.25 7.03 -0.36
CA MET A 61 4.86 6.58 -0.49
C MET A 61 4.04 7.43 -1.45
N SER A 62 4.27 8.75 -1.47
CA SER A 62 3.64 9.64 -2.46
C SER A 62 4.03 9.27 -3.88
N LYS A 63 5.32 9.05 -4.16
CA LYS A 63 5.79 8.61 -5.47
C LYS A 63 5.18 7.25 -5.87
N LEU A 64 5.06 6.31 -4.94
CA LEU A 64 4.45 5.01 -5.20
C LEU A 64 2.94 5.12 -5.50
N LEU A 65 2.17 5.81 -4.65
CA LEU A 65 0.70 5.85 -4.72
C LEU A 65 0.16 6.81 -5.78
N MET A 66 0.89 7.90 -6.07
CA MET A 66 0.50 8.88 -7.11
C MET A 66 1.12 8.55 -8.47
N GLY A 67 2.10 7.65 -8.53
CA GLY A 67 2.64 7.12 -9.77
C GLY A 67 1.78 5.99 -10.37
N PRO A 68 2.21 5.44 -11.51
CA PRO A 68 1.43 4.44 -12.26
C PRO A 68 1.51 3.01 -11.67
N TYR A 69 2.18 2.83 -10.52
CA TYR A 69 2.54 1.51 -10.00
C TYR A 69 1.35 0.76 -9.38
N LEU A 70 0.36 1.49 -8.87
CA LEU A 70 -0.82 0.95 -8.18
C LEU A 70 -2.10 1.25 -8.97
N GLU A 71 -2.03 1.14 -10.30
CA GLU A 71 -3.21 1.26 -11.19
C GLU A 71 -3.82 -0.10 -11.53
N ALA A 72 -3.00 -1.16 -11.60
CA ALA A 72 -3.49 -2.49 -11.90
C ALA A 72 -3.98 -3.22 -10.63
N LYS A 73 -5.08 -3.96 -10.76
CA LYS A 73 -5.66 -4.77 -9.67
C LYS A 73 -4.63 -5.66 -8.94
N PRO A 74 -3.73 -6.42 -9.62
CA PRO A 74 -2.75 -7.26 -8.92
C PRO A 74 -1.79 -6.47 -8.04
N ALA A 75 -1.40 -5.26 -8.46
CA ALA A 75 -0.51 -4.40 -7.68
C ALA A 75 -1.20 -3.85 -6.43
N CYS A 76 -2.47 -3.43 -6.58
CA CYS A 76 -3.31 -3.04 -5.43
C CYS A 76 -3.54 -4.20 -4.46
N ASP A 77 -3.75 -5.42 -4.96
CA ASP A 77 -3.95 -6.61 -4.14
C ASP A 77 -2.69 -6.89 -3.29
N ILE A 78 -1.50 -6.85 -3.89
CA ILE A 78 -0.21 -7.03 -3.17
C ILE A 78 -0.02 -5.96 -2.09
N PHE A 79 -0.25 -4.69 -2.44
CA PHE A 79 -0.11 -3.58 -1.50
C PHE A 79 -1.06 -3.72 -0.31
N TYR A 80 -2.33 -4.02 -0.57
CA TYR A 80 -3.33 -4.20 0.48
C TYR A 80 -3.01 -5.39 1.39
N ASP A 81 -2.57 -6.51 0.82
CA ASP A 81 -2.22 -7.70 1.58
C ASP A 81 -0.98 -7.46 2.46
N PHE A 82 -0.01 -6.68 1.98
CA PHE A 82 1.11 -6.21 2.79
C PHE A 82 0.63 -5.40 3.99
N LEU A 83 -0.25 -4.40 3.77
CA LEU A 83 -0.78 -3.60 4.88
C LEU A 83 -1.56 -4.42 5.89
N LYS A 84 -2.38 -5.39 5.45
CA LYS A 84 -3.13 -6.27 6.34
C LYS A 84 -2.18 -7.12 7.21
N LYS A 85 -1.01 -7.49 6.69
CA LYS A 85 -0.02 -8.31 7.39
C LYS A 85 0.83 -7.49 8.36
N GLU A 86 1.43 -6.39 7.88
CA GLU A 86 2.43 -5.64 8.63
C GLU A 86 1.83 -4.48 9.44
N GLN A 87 0.73 -3.89 8.98
CA GLN A 87 0.08 -2.72 9.61
C GLN A 87 -1.46 -2.87 9.66
N PRO A 88 -2.01 -3.98 10.22
CA PRO A 88 -3.44 -4.24 10.23
C PRO A 88 -4.26 -3.13 10.91
N TYR A 89 -3.67 -2.45 11.91
CA TYR A 89 -4.29 -1.33 12.59
C TYR A 89 -4.66 -0.19 11.63
N LEU A 90 -3.82 0.07 10.61
CA LEU A 90 -4.05 1.13 9.62
C LEU A 90 -5.23 0.76 8.72
N VAL A 91 -5.33 -0.49 8.30
CA VAL A 91 -6.45 -0.97 7.48
C VAL A 91 -7.76 -0.85 8.26
N ILE A 92 -7.77 -1.25 9.54
CA ILE A 92 -8.95 -1.15 10.40
C ILE A 92 -9.36 0.32 10.61
N ASP A 93 -8.41 1.20 10.95
CA ASP A 93 -8.66 2.65 11.12
C ASP A 93 -9.27 3.29 9.87
N LEU A 94 -8.80 2.92 8.68
CA LEU A 94 -9.29 3.48 7.42
C LEU A 94 -10.66 2.93 7.02
N LEU A 95 -10.95 1.65 7.30
CA LEU A 95 -12.25 1.03 6.99
C LEU A 95 -13.37 1.44 7.96
N GLN A 96 -13.03 1.88 9.18
CA GLN A 96 -13.99 2.35 10.17
C GLN A 96 -14.41 3.83 9.96
N LYS A 97 -13.84 4.50 8.96
CA LYS A 97 -14.19 5.87 8.54
C LYS A 97 -15.11 5.88 7.33
#